data_AF-A0A662AX73-F1
#
_entry.id   AF-A0A662AX73-F1
#
_cell.length_a   1.000
_cell.length_b   1.000
_cell.length_c   1.000
_cell.angle_alpha   90.00
_cell.angle_beta   90.00
_cell.angle_gamma   90.00
#
_symmetry.space_group_name_H-M   'P 1'
#
loop_
_entity.id
_entity.type
_entity.pdbx_description
1 polymer ?
#
loop_
_entity_poly.entity_id
_entity_poly.type
_entity_poly.pdbx_seq_one_letter_code
_entity_poly.pdbx_strand_id
1 'polypeptide(L)' 'MNLTSNYLVKILLKNGFIYNRTKGSHKIYFNTITNKTVIVPFLWK' A
#
# COMPACT_ATOMS: atom_id res chain seq x y z
N MET A 1 2.61 17.41 6.95
CA MET A 1 2.10 16.03 6.79
C MET A 1 2.44 15.56 5.38
N ASN A 2 3.18 14.46 5.20
CA ASN A 2 3.50 13.96 3.84
C ASN A 2 2.36 13.03 3.38
N LEU A 3 1.64 13.44 2.33
CA LEU A 3 0.43 12.76 1.84
C LEU A 3 0.67 12.03 0.51
N THR A 4 1.93 11.78 0.17
CA THR A 4 2.27 11.05 -1.07
C THR A 4 2.00 9.56 -0.91
N SER A 5 1.58 8.90 -1.99
CA SER A 5 1.38 7.45 -2.03
C SER A 5 2.66 6.68 -1.64
N ASN A 6 3.83 7.20 -2.00
CA ASN A 6 5.14 6.64 -1.59
C ASN A 6 5.32 6.63 -0.07
N TYR A 7 4.92 7.71 0.61
CA TYR A 7 4.99 7.79 2.07
C TYR A 7 4.02 6.82 2.73
N LEU A 8 2.79 6.72 2.22
CA LEU A 8 1.80 5.75 2.71
C LEU A 8 2.29 4.31 2.56
N VAL A 9 2.88 3.97 1.41
CA VAL A 9 3.47 2.63 1.19
C VAL A 9 4.54 2.31 2.21
N LYS A 10 5.44 3.25 2.52
CA LYS A 10 6.48 3.04 3.56
C LYS A 10 5.87 2.75 4.93
N ILE A 11 4.80 3.45 5.31
CA ILE A 11 4.08 3.19 6.56
C ILE A 11 3.45 1.79 6.54
N LEU A 12 2.77 1.41 5.46
CA LEU A 12 2.15 0.11 5.34
C LEU A 12 3.17 -1.03 5.49
N LEU A 13 4.30 -0.95 4.76
CA LEU A 13 5.38 -1.94 4.85
C LEU A 13 5.95 -2.03 6.27
N LYS A 14 6.18 -0.89 6.95
CA LYS A 14 6.66 -0.87 8.34
C LYS A 14 5.67 -1.54 9.30
N ASN A 15 4.37 -1.49 9.01
CA ASN A 15 3.31 -2.08 9.82
C ASN A 15 2.94 -3.52 9.40
N GLY A 16 3.83 -4.22 8.68
CA GLY A 16 3.64 -5.63 8.34
C GLY A 16 2.64 -5.89 7.21
N PHE A 17 2.27 -4.86 6.45
CA PHE A 17 1.61 -5.09 5.17
C PHE A 17 2.64 -5.51 4.12
N ILE A 18 2.24 -6.45 3.27
CA ILE A 18 3.05 -7.02 2.19
C ILE A 18 2.39 -6.66 0.87
N TYR A 19 3.20 -6.33 -0.14
CA TYR A 19 2.69 -6.11 -1.48
C TYR A 19 2.09 -7.40 -2.05
N ASN A 20 0.86 -7.32 -2.55
CA ASN A 20 0.18 -8.45 -3.17
C ASN A 20 0.24 -8.33 -4.70
N ARG A 21 -0.38 -7.28 -5.26
CA ARG A 21 -0.45 -7.07 -6.72
C ARG A 21 -0.76 -5.63 -7.08
N THR A 22 -0.61 -5.30 -8.36
CA THR A 22 -1.03 -4.02 -8.95
C THR A 22 -2.19 -4.27 -9.92
N LYS A 23 -3.20 -3.40 -9.89
CA LYS A 23 -4.31 -3.39 -10.84
C LYS A 23 -4.49 -1.96 -11.36
N GLY A 24 -4.05 -1.71 -12.59
CA GLY A 24 -4.01 -0.36 -13.16
C GLY A 24 -3.13 0.57 -12.33
N SER A 25 -3.65 1.76 -12.00
CA SER A 25 -2.98 2.76 -11.15
C SER A 25 -3.15 2.50 -9.64
N HIS A 26 -3.42 1.26 -9.21
CA HIS A 26 -3.61 0.93 -7.80
C HIS A 26 -2.71 -0.23 -7.36
N LYS A 27 -2.07 -0.07 -6.20
CA LYS A 27 -1.28 -1.12 -5.54
C LYS A 27 -2.07 -1.70 -4.36
N ILE A 28 -2.11 -3.02 -4.26
CA ILE A 28 -2.84 -3.74 -3.22
C ILE A 28 -1.82 -4.34 -2.25
N TYR A 29 -2.05 -4.10 -0.96
CA TYR A 29 -1.24 -4.62 0.14
C TYR A 29 -2.11 -5.42 1.11
N PHE A 30 -1.54 -6.48 1.69
CA PHE A 30 -2.23 -7.35 2.63
C PHE A 30 -1.38 -7.58 3.87
N ASN A 31 -2.00 -7.58 5.05
CA ASN A 31 -1.36 -7.91 6.31
C ASN A 31 -1.91 -9.26 6.82
N THR A 32 -1.05 -10.27 6.88
CA THR A 32 -1.41 -11.65 7.25
C THR A 32 -1.84 -11.80 8.71
N ILE A 33 -1.34 -10.94 9.60
CA ILE A 33 -1.63 -10.99 11.04
C ILE A 33 -3.02 -10.43 11.33
N THR A 34 -3.36 -9.29 10.71
CA THR A 34 -4.63 -8.59 10.94
C THR A 34 -5.71 -8.95 9.92
N ASN A 35 -5.36 -9.73 8.89
CA ASN A 35 -6.22 -10.08 7.76
C ASN A 35 -6.81 -8.85 7.02
N LYS A 36 -6.09 -7.72 7.03
CA LYS A 36 -6.54 -6.47 6.38
C LYS A 36 -5.92 -6.33 5.00
N THR A 37 -6.73 -5.86 4.06
CA THR A 37 -6.28 -5.45 2.71
C THR A 37 -6.40 -3.95 2.56
N VAL A 38 -5.36 -3.31 2.03
CA VAL A 38 -5.32 -1.87 1.75
C VAL A 38 -5.02 -1.66 0.26
N ILE A 39 -5.77 -0.75 -0.36
CA ILE A 39 -5.59 -0.35 -1.76
C ILE A 39 -5.05 1.07 -1.77
N VAL A 40 -3.88 1.26 -2.38
CA VAL A 40 -3.21 2.56 -2.48
C VAL A 40 -3.24 3.04 -3.94
N PRO A 41 -3.87 4.19 -4.23
CA PRO A 41 -3.75 4.83 -5.53
C PRO A 41 -2.30 5.24 -5.79
N PHE A 42 -1.78 4.88 -6.95
CA PHE A 42 -0.42 5.12 -7.41
C PHE A 42 -0.49 5.64 -8.84
N LEU A 43 -0.58 6.97 -8.99
CA LEU A 43 -0.41 7.59 -10.30
C LEU A 43 1.07 7.56 -10.68
N TRP A 44 1.35 7.01 -11.86
CA TRP A 44 2.62 7.21 -12.53
C TRP A 44 2.65 8.68 -12.95
N LYS A 45 3.56 9.45 -12.37
CA LYS A 45 3.82 10.83 -12.77
C LYS A 45 5.19 10.86 -13.42
#